data_AF-A0A1W9PKD5-F1
#
_entry.id   AF-A0A1W9PKD5-F1
#
_cell.length_a   1.000
_cell.length_b   1.000
_cell.length_c   1.000
_cell.angle_alpha   90.00
_cell.angle_beta   90.00
_cell.angle_gamma   90.00
#
_symmetry.space_group_name_H-M   'P 1'
#
loop_
_entity.id
_entity.type
_entity.pdbx_description
1 polymer ?
#
loop_
_entity_poly.entity_id
_entity_poly.type
_entity_poly.pdbx_seq_one_letter_code
_entity_poly.pdbx_strand_id
1 'polypeptide(L)'
;MDRVSLSTTQARILFWVVVILACTVIGLFSYNIYLKWKLKNVEVKIVEIKPVVLNVPEKVEMEEEEITEVPTSLIFEEERFDYEELMMKATDTVEKGQEVSVFVLSPDDSLRLIRASKLPYLITRVSTDTYSVALMGNFQPPSLVPQKTVYGVYVITSLSKTHADEIAFDLRLLKLPSYVLIFEREGTTYYSVVVGALPTYNMAKDYFDRMDWELIMKKLDLRSPGFAGRVTP
;
A
#
# COMPACT_ATOMS: atom_id res chain seq x y z
N MET A 1 23.80 -47.18 18.72
CA MET A 1 22.61 -46.71 17.99
C MET A 1 21.42 -47.35 18.66
N ASP A 2 20.79 -46.63 19.58
CA ASP A 2 19.69 -47.18 20.38
C ASP A 2 18.42 -47.25 19.52
N ARG A 3 17.91 -48.47 19.34
CA ARG A 3 16.62 -48.69 18.68
C ARG A 3 15.54 -48.22 19.62
N VAL A 4 14.94 -47.07 19.32
CA VAL A 4 13.75 -46.58 20.00
C VAL A 4 12.60 -47.55 19.71
N SER A 5 12.31 -48.43 20.66
CA SER A 5 11.14 -49.32 20.61
C SER A 5 9.96 -48.62 21.26
N LEU A 6 9.00 -48.17 20.45
CA LEU A 6 7.74 -47.60 20.95
C LEU A 6 6.87 -48.71 21.54
N SER A 7 6.26 -48.45 22.70
CA SER A 7 5.23 -49.36 23.20
C SER A 7 4.02 -49.35 22.26
N THR A 8 3.27 -50.46 22.20
CA THR A 8 2.10 -50.59 21.32
C THR A 8 1.06 -49.47 21.52
N THR A 9 0.97 -48.94 22.74
CA THR A 9 0.09 -47.82 23.10
C THR A 9 0.61 -46.49 22.55
N GLN A 10 1.92 -46.24 22.65
CA GLN A 10 2.55 -45.02 22.11
C GLN A 10 2.47 -44.96 20.59
N ALA A 11 2.66 -46.12 19.91
CA ALA A 11 2.52 -46.21 18.46
C ALA A 11 1.09 -45.87 17.98
N ARG A 12 0.06 -46.31 18.73
CA ARG A 12 -1.35 -45.99 18.41
C ARG A 12 -1.67 -44.51 18.58
N ILE A 13 -1.15 -43.88 19.63
CA ILE A 13 -1.34 -42.43 19.86
C ILE A 13 -0.65 -41.62 18.75
N LEU A 14 0.60 -41.96 18.43
CA LEU A 14 1.36 -41.31 17.35
C LEU A 14 0.62 -41.41 16.02
N PHE A 15 0.06 -42.58 15.69
CA PHE A 15 -0.73 -42.78 14.48
C PHE A 15 -1.92 -41.83 14.42
N TRP A 16 -2.71 -41.72 15.48
CA TRP A 16 -3.86 -40.82 15.53
C TRP A 16 -3.45 -39.34 15.41
N VAL A 17 -2.34 -38.94 16.03
CA VAL A 17 -1.81 -37.57 15.90
C VAL A 17 -1.45 -37.25 14.45
N VAL A 18 -0.77 -38.18 13.76
CA VAL A 18 -0.42 -38.00 12.35
C VAL A 18 -1.67 -37.94 11.47
N VAL A 19 -2.68 -38.76 11.73
CA VAL A 19 -3.95 -38.73 10.99
C VAL A 19 -4.67 -37.39 11.18
N ILE A 20 -4.78 -36.90 12.42
CA ILE A 20 -5.41 -35.61 12.71
C ILE A 20 -4.67 -34.48 11.99
N LEU A 21 -3.34 -34.49 12.04
CA LEU A 21 -2.51 -33.48 11.38
C LEU A 21 -2.63 -33.54 9.84
N ALA A 22 -2.76 -34.73 9.27
CA ALA A 22 -3.00 -34.88 7.84
C ALA A 22 -4.39 -34.33 7.43
N CYS A 23 -5.42 -34.60 8.23
CA CYS A 23 -6.77 -34.09 7.99
C CYS A 23 -6.83 -32.56 8.06
N THR A 24 -6.12 -31.92 9.00
CA THR A 24 -6.10 -30.45 9.09
C THR A 24 -5.42 -29.82 7.88
N VAL A 25 -4.30 -30.38 7.41
CA VAL A 25 -3.60 -29.89 6.21
C VAL A 25 -4.50 -30.02 4.97
N ILE A 26 -5.16 -31.16 4.77
CA ILE A 26 -6.08 -31.38 3.65
C ILE A 26 -7.27 -30.40 3.71
N GLY A 27 -7.81 -30.14 4.91
CA GLY A 27 -8.88 -29.17 5.11
C GLY A 27 -8.49 -27.75 4.70
N LEU A 28 -7.32 -27.29 5.16
CA LEU A 28 -6.79 -25.96 4.82
C LEU A 28 -6.49 -25.82 3.32
N PHE A 29 -6.00 -26.89 2.69
CA PHE A 29 -5.72 -26.90 1.25
C PHE A 29 -7.02 -26.85 0.42
N SER A 30 -8.03 -27.63 0.81
CA SER A 30 -9.34 -27.64 0.17
C SER A 30 -10.05 -26.30 0.29
N TYR A 31 -9.95 -25.64 1.46
CA TYR A 31 -10.53 -24.31 1.68
C TYR A 31 -9.88 -23.24 0.79
N ASN A 32 -8.55 -23.28 0.63
CA ASN A 32 -7.84 -22.36 -0.27
C ASN A 32 -8.25 -22.53 -1.74
N ILE A 33 -8.41 -23.78 -2.19
CA ILE A 33 -8.90 -24.08 -3.55
C ILE A 33 -10.33 -23.57 -3.75
N TYR A 34 -11.22 -23.81 -2.78
CA TYR A 34 -12.59 -23.32 -2.80
C TYR A 34 -12.66 -21.79 -2.92
N LEU A 35 -11.83 -21.06 -2.16
CA LEU A 35 -11.78 -19.61 -2.20
C LEU A 35 -11.38 -19.09 -3.60
N LYS A 36 -10.36 -19.70 -4.20
CA LYS A 36 -9.91 -19.37 -5.57
C LYS A 36 -10.98 -19.63 -6.62
N TRP A 37 -11.76 -20.71 -6.47
CA TRP A 37 -12.90 -21.01 -7.34
C TRP A 37 -14.04 -20.01 -7.17
N LYS A 38 -14.37 -19.62 -5.92
CA LYS A 38 -15.41 -18.63 -5.65
C LYS A 38 -15.07 -17.27 -6.28
N LEU A 39 -13.81 -16.86 -6.22
CA LEU A 39 -13.35 -15.60 -6.84
C LEU A 39 -13.41 -15.62 -8.38
N LYS A 40 -13.31 -16.80 -9.00
CA LYS A 40 -13.36 -16.95 -10.46
C LYS A 40 -14.79 -16.89 -11.03
N ASN A 41 -15.81 -17.21 -10.21
CA ASN A 41 -17.21 -17.33 -10.65
C ASN A 41 -18.09 -16.11 -10.32
N VAL A 42 -17.51 -15.01 -9.82
CA VAL A 42 -18.25 -13.74 -9.67
C VAL A 42 -18.13 -12.97 -10.99
N GLU A 43 -18.83 -13.46 -12.01
CA GLU A 43 -19.10 -12.68 -13.22
C GLU A 43 -20.06 -11.54 -12.87
N VAL A 44 -19.64 -10.32 -13.20
CA VAL A 44 -20.39 -9.09 -12.99
C VAL A 44 -21.66 -9.14 -13.83
N LYS A 45 -22.79 -9.41 -13.18
CA LYS A 45 -24.11 -9.29 -13.81
C LYS A 45 -24.46 -7.80 -13.90
N ILE A 46 -24.08 -7.14 -14.99
CA ILE A 46 -24.55 -5.80 -15.33
C ILE A 46 -26.04 -5.95 -15.63
N VAL A 47 -26.89 -5.59 -14.66
CA VAL A 47 -28.33 -5.48 -14.87
C VAL A 47 -28.57 -4.14 -15.56
N GLU A 48 -28.59 -4.15 -16.88
CA GLU A 48 -29.09 -3.04 -17.68
C GLU A 48 -30.60 -2.89 -17.42
N ILE A 49 -30.98 -1.83 -16.69
CA ILE A 49 -32.38 -1.45 -16.55
C ILE A 49 -32.78 -0.80 -17.88
N LYS A 50 -33.68 -1.43 -18.64
CA LYS A 50 -34.25 -0.84 -19.86
C LYS A 50 -34.90 0.51 -19.51
N PRO A 51 -34.60 1.59 -20.25
CA PRO A 51 -35.23 2.88 -20.01
C PRO A 51 -36.73 2.80 -20.30
N VAL A 52 -37.51 3.36 -19.38
CA VAL A 52 -38.96 3.52 -19.51
C VAL A 52 -39.24 4.49 -20.66
N VAL A 53 -40.02 4.04 -21.63
CA VAL A 53 -40.47 4.86 -22.77
C VAL A 53 -41.56 5.82 -22.28
N LEU A 54 -41.19 7.08 -22.04
CA LEU A 54 -42.14 8.16 -21.84
C LEU A 54 -42.56 8.71 -23.21
N ASN A 55 -43.74 8.32 -23.66
CA ASN A 55 -44.44 8.98 -24.77
C ASN A 55 -44.93 10.35 -24.29
N VAL A 56 -44.35 11.43 -24.82
CA VAL A 56 -44.91 12.77 -24.74
C VAL A 56 -44.99 13.30 -26.18
N PRO A 57 -46.17 13.79 -26.62
CA PRO A 57 -46.49 13.99 -28.03
C PRO A 57 -45.81 15.20 -28.67
N GLU A 58 -45.87 15.13 -29.99
CA GLU A 58 -45.29 15.89 -31.09
C GLU A 58 -45.60 17.41 -31.13
N LYS A 59 -44.63 18.15 -31.71
CA LYS A 59 -44.68 19.49 -32.37
C LYS A 59 -44.74 20.76 -31.51
N VAL A 60 -43.74 21.66 -31.69
CA VAL A 60 -43.84 22.95 -32.44
C VAL A 60 -42.42 23.38 -32.89
N GLU A 61 -42.34 24.14 -33.99
CA GLU A 61 -41.20 24.50 -34.85
C GLU A 61 -40.18 25.51 -34.28
N MET A 62 -39.03 25.49 -34.97
CA MET A 62 -37.76 26.25 -34.93
C MET A 62 -37.76 27.74 -34.52
N GLU A 63 -36.71 28.16 -33.81
CA GLU A 63 -36.00 29.46 -33.97
C GLU A 63 -34.57 29.40 -33.36
N GLU A 64 -33.71 30.33 -33.76
CA GLU A 64 -32.23 30.31 -33.81
C GLU A 64 -31.45 30.44 -32.48
N GLU A 65 -30.21 29.93 -32.53
CA GLU A 65 -29.00 30.21 -31.71
C GLU A 65 -29.07 30.16 -30.17
N GLU A 66 -28.54 29.07 -29.61
CA GLU A 66 -27.66 29.13 -28.44
C GLU A 66 -26.73 27.90 -28.46
N ILE A 67 -25.41 28.12 -28.45
CA ILE A 67 -24.42 27.04 -28.25
C ILE A 67 -24.62 26.56 -26.82
N THR A 68 -25.55 25.63 -26.64
CA THR A 68 -25.74 24.94 -25.37
C THR A 68 -24.57 24.00 -25.20
N GLU A 69 -23.72 24.35 -24.24
CA GLU A 69 -22.67 23.46 -23.74
C GLU A 69 -23.26 22.07 -23.56
N VAL A 70 -22.75 21.11 -24.32
CA VAL A 70 -23.08 19.69 -24.13
C VAL A 70 -22.86 19.44 -22.65
N PRO A 71 -23.90 19.05 -21.87
CA PRO A 71 -23.69 18.69 -20.48
C PRO A 71 -22.69 17.55 -20.53
N THR A 72 -21.44 17.86 -20.18
CA THR A 72 -20.40 16.87 -20.05
C THR A 72 -20.99 15.92 -19.04
N SER A 73 -21.36 14.73 -19.51
CA SER A 73 -21.81 13.64 -18.66
C SER A 73 -20.85 13.64 -17.48
N LEU A 74 -21.35 13.85 -16.27
CA LEU A 74 -20.57 13.67 -15.07
C LEU A 74 -20.16 12.20 -15.07
N ILE A 75 -19.04 11.90 -15.72
CA ILE A 75 -18.38 10.61 -15.67
C ILE A 75 -17.92 10.53 -14.22
N PHE A 76 -18.78 9.94 -13.39
CA PHE A 76 -18.43 9.59 -12.02
C PHE A 76 -17.50 8.39 -12.13
N GLU A 77 -16.21 8.65 -12.31
CA GLU A 77 -15.19 7.63 -12.23
C GLU A 77 -15.09 7.23 -10.75
N GLU A 78 -15.71 6.11 -10.38
CA GLU A 78 -15.48 5.47 -9.09
C GLU A 78 -14.05 4.92 -9.07
N GLU A 79 -13.08 5.80 -8.79
CA GLU A 79 -11.70 5.37 -8.56
C GLU A 79 -11.69 4.48 -7.31
N ARG A 80 -11.31 3.21 -7.51
CA ARG A 80 -11.20 2.18 -6.46
C ARG A 80 -9.82 2.26 -5.81
N PHE A 81 -9.71 1.73 -4.60
CA PHE A 81 -8.40 1.65 -3.95
C PHE A 81 -7.49 0.68 -4.71
N ASP A 82 -6.51 1.24 -5.42
CA ASP A 82 -5.38 0.51 -5.98
C ASP A 82 -4.10 0.98 -5.26
N TYR A 83 -3.53 0.09 -4.46
CA TYR A 83 -2.31 0.42 -3.71
C TYR A 83 -1.12 0.70 -4.62
N GLU A 84 -0.96 -0.05 -5.71
CA GLU A 84 0.21 0.08 -6.58
C GLU A 84 0.15 1.41 -7.32
N GLU A 85 -1.04 1.79 -7.79
CA GLU A 85 -1.26 3.10 -8.40
C GLU A 85 -1.02 4.26 -7.41
N LEU A 86 -1.58 4.16 -6.19
CA LEU A 86 -1.39 5.17 -5.15
C LEU A 86 0.08 5.29 -4.71
N MET A 87 0.81 4.18 -4.63
CA MET A 87 2.23 4.15 -4.31
C MET A 87 3.07 4.82 -5.41
N MET A 88 2.72 4.60 -6.68
CA MET A 88 3.44 5.21 -7.82
C MET A 88 3.14 6.71 -7.94
N LYS A 89 1.94 7.16 -7.55
CA LYS A 89 1.54 8.58 -7.52
C LYS A 89 1.99 9.32 -6.24
N ALA A 90 2.53 8.61 -5.25
CA ALA A 90 3.00 9.21 -3.99
C ALA A 90 4.18 10.18 -4.23
N THR A 91 4.40 11.10 -3.28
CA THR A 91 5.49 12.08 -3.40
C THR A 91 6.87 11.41 -3.45
N ASP A 92 7.76 11.99 -4.25
CA ASP A 92 9.12 11.47 -4.47
C ASP A 92 10.12 12.01 -3.47
N THR A 93 9.82 13.17 -2.90
CA THR A 93 10.73 13.90 -2.03
C THR A 93 10.04 14.34 -0.76
N VAL A 94 10.80 14.30 0.34
CA VAL A 94 10.44 14.83 1.65
C VAL A 94 11.59 15.67 2.18
N GLU A 95 11.29 16.82 2.74
CA GLU A 95 12.30 17.65 3.39
C GLU A 95 12.42 17.31 4.88
N LYS A 96 13.65 17.33 5.40
CA LYS A 96 13.87 17.12 6.84
C LYS A 96 13.21 18.24 7.65
N GLY A 97 12.36 17.87 8.60
CA GLY A 97 11.62 18.82 9.43
C GLY A 97 10.28 19.25 8.84
N GLN A 98 9.91 18.74 7.66
CA GLN A 98 8.59 18.93 7.09
C GLN A 98 7.50 18.42 8.04
N GLU A 99 6.47 19.23 8.27
CA GLU A 99 5.31 18.81 9.06
C GLU A 99 4.57 17.68 8.36
N VAL A 100 4.11 16.71 9.14
CA VAL A 100 3.39 15.56 8.62
C VAL A 100 2.19 15.20 9.49
N SER A 101 1.24 14.51 8.87
CA SER A 101 0.09 13.92 9.56
C SER A 101 -0.06 12.48 9.12
N VAL A 102 0.23 11.56 10.04
CA VAL A 102 0.33 10.12 9.77
C VAL A 102 -0.84 9.37 10.38
N PHE A 103 -1.42 8.47 9.59
CA PHE A 103 -2.56 7.65 9.97
C PHE A 103 -2.31 6.19 9.59
N VAL A 104 -2.99 5.27 10.28
CA VAL A 104 -3.06 3.85 9.91
C VAL A 104 -4.52 3.53 9.67
N LEU A 105 -4.87 3.19 8.44
CA LEU A 105 -6.24 3.16 7.95
C LEU A 105 -6.51 1.92 7.10
N SER A 106 -7.80 1.64 6.90
CA SER A 106 -8.30 0.69 5.92
C SER A 106 -8.05 1.20 4.48
N PRO A 107 -8.17 0.36 3.44
CA PRO A 107 -8.08 0.77 2.03
C PRO A 107 -8.97 1.97 1.68
N ASP A 108 -10.26 1.87 1.98
CA ASP A 108 -11.25 2.89 1.59
C ASP A 108 -11.03 4.20 2.33
N ASP A 109 -10.68 4.13 3.62
CA ASP A 109 -10.39 5.32 4.43
C ASP A 109 -9.09 5.99 4.00
N SER A 110 -8.10 5.21 3.56
CA SER A 110 -6.85 5.73 3.01
C SER A 110 -7.11 6.56 1.76
N LEU A 111 -7.92 6.03 0.82
CA LEU A 111 -8.29 6.73 -0.41
C LEU A 111 -9.06 8.01 -0.13
N ARG A 112 -10.06 7.93 0.77
CA ARG A 112 -10.85 9.09 1.20
C ARG A 112 -9.97 10.16 1.83
N LEU A 113 -9.04 9.77 2.72
CA LEU A 113 -8.13 10.68 3.39
C LEU A 113 -7.23 11.41 2.38
N ILE A 114 -6.60 10.67 1.47
CA ILE A 114 -5.71 11.22 0.44
C ILE A 114 -6.47 12.27 -0.39
N ARG A 115 -7.66 11.92 -0.91
CA ARG A 115 -8.48 12.84 -1.71
C ARG A 115 -8.95 14.07 -0.92
N ALA A 116 -9.40 13.87 0.32
CA ALA A 116 -9.91 14.96 1.15
C ALA A 116 -8.81 15.96 1.52
N SER A 117 -7.60 15.47 1.77
CA SER A 117 -6.48 16.32 2.15
C SER A 117 -5.96 17.21 1.03
N LYS A 118 -5.95 16.71 -0.22
CA LYS A 118 -5.29 17.33 -1.38
C LYS A 118 -3.81 17.67 -1.12
N LEU A 119 -3.18 16.98 -0.17
CA LEU A 119 -1.76 17.14 0.16
C LEU A 119 -0.94 16.07 -0.57
N PRO A 120 0.36 16.34 -0.85
CA PRO A 120 1.29 15.28 -1.20
C PRO A 120 1.31 14.23 -0.08
N TYR A 121 1.49 12.97 -0.44
CA TYR A 121 1.37 11.87 0.51
C TYR A 121 2.39 10.78 0.23
N LEU A 122 2.63 9.96 1.26
CA LEU A 122 3.30 8.68 1.19
C LEU A 122 2.34 7.60 1.68
N ILE A 123 2.42 6.41 1.09
CA ILE A 123 1.58 5.26 1.48
C ILE A 123 2.42 3.99 1.60
N THR A 124 2.24 3.26 2.70
CA THR A 124 2.98 2.01 2.97
C THR A 124 2.02 0.94 3.46
N ARG A 125 2.05 -0.23 2.83
CA ARG A 125 1.28 -1.38 3.30
C ARG A 125 1.86 -1.89 4.62
N VAL A 126 1.03 -1.96 5.65
CA VAL A 126 1.40 -2.45 6.99
C VAL A 126 1.00 -3.91 7.16
N SER A 127 -0.20 -4.26 6.74
CA SER A 127 -0.74 -5.63 6.72
C SER A 127 -1.63 -5.83 5.48
N THR A 128 -2.40 -6.93 5.40
CA THR A 128 -3.31 -7.21 4.28
C THR A 128 -4.31 -6.08 4.05
N ASP A 129 -4.87 -5.55 5.13
CA ASP A 129 -6.01 -4.63 5.12
C ASP A 129 -5.72 -3.31 5.85
N THR A 130 -4.44 -3.02 6.13
CA THR A 130 -4.05 -1.77 6.79
C THR A 130 -2.87 -1.11 6.09
N TYR A 131 -2.98 0.21 5.96
CA TYR A 131 -2.03 1.07 5.27
C TYR A 131 -1.66 2.22 6.17
N SER A 132 -0.38 2.55 6.21
CA SER A 132 0.05 3.82 6.76
C SER A 132 0.01 4.87 5.66
N VAL A 133 -0.68 5.97 5.92
CA VAL A 133 -0.72 7.15 5.05
C VAL A 133 -0.09 8.31 5.79
N ALA A 134 1.00 8.85 5.25
CA ALA A 134 1.63 10.05 5.77
C ALA A 134 1.35 11.21 4.81
N LEU A 135 0.57 12.18 5.27
CA LEU A 135 0.30 13.41 4.52
C LEU A 135 1.41 14.42 4.81
N MET A 136 1.92 15.05 3.75
CA MET A 136 2.95 16.07 3.80
C MET A 136 2.32 17.42 4.15
N GLY A 137 2.04 17.60 5.43
CA GLY A 137 1.47 18.81 6.02
C GLY A 137 0.63 18.51 7.26
N ASN A 138 0.14 19.57 7.89
CA ASN A 138 -0.79 19.45 9.00
C ASN A 138 -2.22 19.23 8.46
N PHE A 139 -2.77 18.04 8.71
CA PHE A 139 -4.13 17.68 8.36
C PHE A 139 -4.74 16.89 9.52
N GLN A 140 -5.89 17.36 10.01
CA GLN A 140 -6.61 16.71 11.11
C GLN A 140 -8.09 16.64 10.75
N PRO A 141 -8.57 15.48 10.27
CA PRO A 141 -9.99 15.29 10.06
C PRO A 141 -10.69 15.12 11.42
N PRO A 142 -11.99 15.45 11.53
CA PRO A 142 -12.70 15.51 12.82
C PRO A 142 -12.67 14.22 13.65
N SER A 143 -12.55 13.07 13.00
CA SER A 143 -12.64 11.74 13.62
C SER A 143 -11.30 11.06 13.89
N LEU A 144 -10.16 11.67 13.50
CA LEU A 144 -8.84 11.03 13.62
C LEU A 144 -7.83 11.96 14.29
N VAL A 145 -6.97 11.36 15.10
CA VAL A 145 -5.81 12.06 15.69
C VAL A 145 -4.56 11.69 14.89
N PRO A 146 -3.94 12.65 14.19
CA PRO A 146 -2.72 12.37 13.43
C PRO A 146 -1.54 12.14 14.36
N GLN A 147 -0.69 11.17 14.01
CA GLN A 147 0.68 11.14 14.51
C GLN A 147 1.50 12.16 13.72
N LYS A 148 2.46 12.80 14.41
CA LYS A 148 3.24 13.91 13.84
C LYS A 148 4.62 13.51 13.36
N THR A 149 4.99 12.24 13.53
CA THR A 149 6.33 11.72 13.23
C THR A 149 6.23 10.62 12.18
N VAL A 150 7.14 10.62 11.20
CA VAL A 150 7.32 9.52 10.25
C VAL A 150 8.62 8.79 10.54
N TYR A 151 8.55 7.47 10.51
CA TYR A 151 9.68 6.55 10.54
C TYR A 151 9.75 5.81 9.20
N GLY A 152 10.95 5.41 8.82
CA GLY A 152 11.19 4.68 7.58
C GLY A 152 12.53 3.95 7.63
N VAL A 153 12.81 3.20 6.58
CA VAL A 153 14.03 2.42 6.44
C VAL A 153 14.99 3.12 5.49
N TYR A 154 16.09 3.62 6.01
CA TYR A 154 17.16 4.25 5.24
C TYR A 154 17.95 3.19 4.50
N VAL A 155 18.05 3.30 3.17
CA VAL A 155 18.76 2.33 2.33
C VAL A 155 20.16 2.81 1.97
N ILE A 156 20.26 4.03 1.43
CA ILE A 156 21.53 4.64 1.00
C ILE A 156 21.43 6.16 1.10
N THR A 157 22.56 6.83 1.26
CA THR A 157 22.68 8.29 1.19
C THR A 157 23.63 8.66 0.06
N SER A 158 23.20 9.58 -0.79
CA SER A 158 23.94 10.09 -1.95
C SER A 158 24.13 11.61 -1.84
N LEU A 159 25.18 12.12 -2.49
CA LEU A 159 25.37 13.55 -2.74
C LEU A 159 24.67 14.01 -4.04
N SER A 160 24.30 13.06 -4.90
CA SER A 160 23.58 13.32 -6.15
C SER A 160 22.10 13.06 -5.97
N LYS A 161 21.28 14.10 -6.19
CA LYS A 161 19.81 13.99 -6.19
C LYS A 161 19.33 13.00 -7.26
N THR A 162 19.82 13.14 -8.49
CA THR A 162 19.43 12.28 -9.62
C THR A 162 19.66 10.80 -9.30
N HIS A 163 20.82 10.48 -8.72
CA HIS A 163 21.12 9.10 -8.35
C HIS A 163 20.19 8.57 -7.25
N ALA A 164 19.85 9.40 -6.26
CA ALA A 164 18.90 9.01 -5.22
C ALA A 164 17.47 8.82 -5.77
N ASP A 165 17.04 9.68 -6.69
CA ASP A 165 15.73 9.59 -7.35
C ASP A 165 15.63 8.30 -8.18
N GLU A 166 16.67 7.95 -8.95
CA GLU A 166 16.73 6.71 -9.73
C GLU A 166 16.61 5.47 -8.83
N ILE A 167 17.37 5.42 -7.73
CA ILE A 167 17.29 4.32 -6.77
C ILE A 167 15.91 4.25 -6.12
N ALA A 168 15.34 5.39 -5.74
CA ALA A 168 14.01 5.44 -5.16
C ALA A 168 12.96 4.92 -6.15
N PHE A 169 13.04 5.31 -7.43
CA PHE A 169 12.14 4.80 -8.46
C PHE A 169 12.30 3.30 -8.68
N ASP A 170 13.54 2.81 -8.77
CA ASP A 170 13.85 1.38 -8.96
C ASP A 170 13.34 0.49 -7.83
N LEU A 171 13.30 1.02 -6.59
CA LEU A 171 12.71 0.35 -5.44
C LEU A 171 11.18 0.32 -5.52
N ARG A 172 10.53 1.37 -6.02
CA ARG A 172 9.08 1.35 -6.26
C ARG A 172 8.66 0.35 -7.32
N LEU A 173 9.47 0.18 -8.36
CA LEU A 173 9.25 -0.89 -9.35
C LEU A 173 9.33 -2.29 -8.73
N LEU A 174 10.06 -2.44 -7.62
CA LEU A 174 10.08 -3.66 -6.80
C LEU A 174 8.96 -3.72 -5.76
N LYS A 175 7.96 -2.83 -5.85
CA LYS A 175 6.84 -2.71 -4.92
C LYS A 175 7.25 -2.31 -3.50
N LEU A 176 8.39 -1.61 -3.38
CA LEU A 176 8.85 -1.01 -2.13
C LEU A 176 8.52 0.49 -2.17
N PRO A 177 7.67 1.01 -1.27
CA PRO A 177 7.27 2.41 -1.27
C PRO A 177 8.42 3.30 -0.82
N SER A 178 9.24 3.76 -1.77
CA SER A 178 10.43 4.58 -1.54
C SER A 178 10.21 6.06 -1.85
N TYR A 179 11.05 6.89 -1.27
CA TYR A 179 11.14 8.34 -1.52
C TYR A 179 12.53 8.84 -1.08
N VAL A 180 12.85 10.08 -1.43
CA VAL A 180 14.11 10.72 -1.08
C VAL A 180 13.90 11.73 0.04
N LEU A 181 14.59 11.54 1.16
CA LEU A 181 14.73 12.52 2.21
C LEU A 181 15.87 13.48 1.88
N ILE A 182 15.55 14.76 1.78
CA ILE A 182 16.51 15.85 1.58
C ILE A 182 16.86 16.44 2.95
N PHE A 183 18.15 16.50 3.26
CA PHE A 183 18.63 17.15 4.48
C PHE A 183 19.98 17.80 4.29
N GLU A 184 20.23 18.86 5.05
CA GLU A 184 21.52 19.52 5.10
C GLU A 184 22.29 19.13 6.37
N ARG A 185 23.59 18.92 6.21
CA ARG A 185 24.53 18.74 7.32
C ARG A 185 25.84 19.41 6.97
N GLU A 186 26.30 20.31 7.84
CA GLU A 186 27.61 20.97 7.69
C GLU A 186 27.76 21.69 6.33
N GLY A 187 26.69 22.34 5.85
CA GLY A 187 26.69 23.06 4.57
C GLY A 187 26.57 22.18 3.33
N THR A 188 26.45 20.85 3.49
CA THR A 188 26.30 19.89 2.40
C THR A 188 24.88 19.32 2.39
N THR A 189 24.22 19.35 1.24
CA THR A 189 22.92 18.69 1.03
C THR A 189 23.14 17.21 0.72
N TYR A 190 22.42 16.36 1.45
CA TYR A 190 22.41 14.92 1.30
C TYR A 190 21.02 14.45 0.90
N TYR A 191 20.99 13.38 0.11
CA TYR A 191 19.79 12.75 -0.40
C TYR A 191 19.77 11.30 0.10
N SER A 192 19.00 11.02 1.14
CA SER A 192 18.81 9.66 1.64
C SER A 192 17.61 9.01 0.99
N VAL A 193 17.79 7.82 0.42
CA VAL A 193 16.68 6.99 -0.04
C VAL A 193 16.08 6.28 1.17
N VAL A 194 14.79 6.49 1.38
CA VAL A 194 14.01 5.90 2.47
C VAL A 194 12.91 5.03 1.88
N VAL A 195 12.70 3.85 2.48
CA VAL A 195 11.62 2.93 2.14
C VAL A 195 10.64 2.86 3.31
N GLY A 196 9.36 3.02 3.00
CA GLY A 196 8.27 2.99 3.95
C GLY A 196 8.10 4.33 4.68
N ALA A 197 6.84 4.69 4.92
CA ALA A 197 6.42 5.79 5.77
C ALA A 197 5.50 5.20 6.85
N LEU A 198 6.02 5.09 8.07
CA LEU A 198 5.42 4.36 9.17
C LEU A 198 5.32 5.25 10.40
N PRO A 199 4.28 5.09 11.23
CA PRO A 199 4.01 6.04 12.31
C PRO A 199 4.87 5.81 13.55
N THR A 200 5.45 4.61 13.72
CA THR A 200 6.25 4.27 14.90
C THR A 200 7.56 3.59 14.52
N TYR A 201 8.57 3.74 15.37
CA TYR A 201 9.86 3.08 15.22
C TYR A 201 9.72 1.55 15.14
N ASN A 202 8.87 0.95 15.97
CA ASN A 202 8.68 -0.51 15.98
C ASN A 202 8.13 -1.00 14.65
N MET A 203 7.17 -0.29 14.06
CA MET A 203 6.66 -0.65 12.73
C MET A 203 7.73 -0.53 11.66
N ALA A 204 8.60 0.49 11.72
CA ALA A 204 9.72 0.63 10.80
C ALA A 204 10.76 -0.46 10.97
N LYS A 205 11.01 -0.90 12.20
CA LYS A 205 11.89 -2.04 12.50
C LYS A 205 11.30 -3.36 11.99
N ASP A 206 10.03 -3.62 12.26
CA ASP A 206 9.34 -4.81 11.74
C ASP A 206 9.32 -4.81 10.21
N TYR A 207 9.19 -3.63 9.60
CA TYR A 207 9.27 -3.49 8.15
C TYR A 207 10.69 -3.81 7.64
N PHE A 208 11.72 -3.26 8.28
CA PHE A 208 13.12 -3.56 8.01
C PHE A 208 13.42 -5.06 8.08
N ASP A 209 12.94 -5.74 9.12
CA ASP A 209 13.21 -7.17 9.35
C ASP A 209 12.54 -8.09 8.31
N ARG A 210 11.47 -7.62 7.65
CA ARG A 210 10.75 -8.35 6.59
C ARG A 210 11.26 -8.08 5.18
N MET A 211 12.12 -7.08 5.00
CA MET A 211 12.66 -6.74 3.67
C MET A 211 13.67 -7.79 3.22
N ASP A 212 13.65 -8.11 1.92
CA ASP A 212 14.67 -8.95 1.28
C ASP A 212 15.94 -8.14 1.05
N TRP A 213 16.75 -8.02 2.10
CA TRP A 213 18.02 -7.30 2.05
C TRP A 213 19.01 -7.91 1.08
N GLU A 214 18.99 -9.23 0.86
CA GLU A 214 19.90 -9.87 -0.08
C GLU A 214 19.63 -9.38 -1.51
N LEU A 215 18.36 -9.35 -1.92
CA LEU A 215 17.95 -8.82 -3.22
C LEU A 215 18.28 -7.32 -3.35
N ILE A 216 17.96 -6.53 -2.33
CA ILE A 216 18.17 -5.07 -2.35
C ILE A 216 19.66 -4.75 -2.44
N MET A 217 20.48 -5.37 -1.59
CA MET A 217 21.93 -5.15 -1.59
C MET A 217 22.57 -5.58 -2.90
N LYS A 218 22.13 -6.70 -3.48
CA LYS A 218 22.62 -7.17 -4.78
C LYS A 218 22.26 -6.22 -5.92
N LYS A 219 21.04 -5.66 -5.93
CA LYS A 219 20.59 -4.75 -6.99
C LYS A 219 21.27 -3.38 -6.90
N LEU A 220 21.56 -2.92 -5.67
CA LEU A 220 22.10 -1.58 -5.39
C LEU A 220 23.61 -1.57 -5.08
N ASP A 221 24.30 -2.71 -5.18
CA ASP A 221 25.72 -2.89 -4.83
C ASP A 221 26.08 -2.38 -3.41
N LEU A 222 25.21 -2.67 -2.44
CA LEU A 222 25.41 -2.26 -1.05
C LEU A 222 26.25 -3.27 -0.28
N ARG A 223 27.12 -2.76 0.60
CA ARG A 223 27.97 -3.59 1.48
C ARG A 223 27.30 -4.04 2.76
N SER A 224 26.24 -3.36 3.18
CA SER A 224 25.53 -3.62 4.42
C SER A 224 24.06 -3.26 4.26
N PRO A 225 23.17 -3.88 5.04
CA PRO A 225 21.79 -3.43 5.10
C PRO A 225 21.70 -2.00 5.62
N GLY A 226 20.55 -1.39 5.35
CA GLY A 226 20.20 -0.07 5.83
C GLY A 226 19.89 -0.05 7.33
N PHE A 227 19.06 0.91 7.75
CA PHE A 227 18.57 0.96 9.12
C PHE A 227 17.19 1.61 9.23
N ALA A 228 16.40 1.21 10.23
CA ALA A 228 15.16 1.89 10.57
C ALA A 228 15.45 3.16 11.38
N GLY A 229 14.83 4.28 11.01
CA GLY A 229 15.08 5.57 11.64
C GLY A 229 13.90 6.54 11.52
N ARG A 230 13.99 7.66 12.25
CA ARG A 230 13.02 8.75 12.19
C ARG A 230 13.35 9.67 11.01
N VAL A 231 12.36 9.93 10.18
CA VAL A 231 12.46 10.72 8.94
C VAL A 231 12.13 12.18 9.22
N THR A 232 10.94 12.43 9.76
CA THR A 232 10.47 13.76 10.18
C THR A 232 10.10 13.70 11.67
N PRO A 233 10.37 14.77 12.45
CA PRO A 233 9.88 14.90 13.82
C PRO A 233 8.36 15.03 13.85
#